data_AF-A0A838MGX1-F1
#
_entry.id   AF-A0A838MGX1-F1
#
_cell.length_a   1.000
_cell.length_b   1.000
_cell.length_c   1.000
_cell.angle_alpha   90.00
_cell.angle_beta   90.00
_cell.angle_gamma   90.00
#
_symmetry.space_group_name_H-M   'P 1'
#
loop_
_entity.id
_entity.type
_entity.pdbx_description
1 polymer ?
#
loop_
_entity_poly.entity_id
_entity_poly.type
_entity_poly.pdbx_seq_one_letter_code
_entity_poly.pdbx_strand_id
1 'polypeptide(L)'
;MPDNKMLDGIKKINGRDFRKARYIVLKSIGETRKEAHAENSYQKLPKEDSGFSFEKNKKENIPQSKKVDGISFGNIGQHVHRGESAQSIKPEKQREISAEEKRLAAEKREEAVEKLKQAEEKRLAAIEKEQAVKKNKLAEEQAAMLSAKATEKLKKKKLDKKKKTRKHKNTKTGKHENTKTRKRKNGKTQGFKNISRVKAVLRFFAYALPVSATAFVLFYILLFMALAVFDYDSSAARKASEYLPVPALAAKIGMVGYYGCKDAMDDFYYYGKGISKEKIKRELIKELAVKNFAEQIGIQAADEEAELEFNKIISGKSEDEIKNIMGAYYELGSDRYIERVIKPRLVSEKASQAVLSDREINYPALSKIAAIKQAAEAGRDFYAVAEEMGDGLGFGEYYSYDEAISMFGDSAASISPGQTSDVIIINNKYYIIHCFARREDSIGLRHVFINAKSLDDYIQEAVSGLKVWSFVE
;
A
#
# COMPACT_ATOMS: atom_id res chain seq x y z
N MET A 1 -19.24 4.78 -54.66
CA MET A 1 -18.32 3.86 -53.97
C MET A 1 -16.89 4.27 -54.31
N PRO A 2 -16.05 4.61 -53.32
CA PRO A 2 -14.60 4.57 -53.47
C PRO A 2 -13.99 3.46 -52.60
N ASP A 3 -12.96 2.82 -53.15
CA ASP A 3 -12.23 1.69 -52.56
C ASP A 3 -11.40 2.11 -51.34
N ASN A 4 -11.66 1.45 -50.21
CA ASN A 4 -10.90 1.60 -48.97
C ASN A 4 -9.73 0.60 -48.98
N LYS A 5 -8.54 1.06 -49.36
CA LYS A 5 -7.28 0.31 -49.15
C LYS A 5 -6.92 0.36 -47.68
N MET A 6 -7.17 -0.73 -46.96
CA MET A 6 -6.68 -0.92 -45.60
C MET A 6 -5.16 -1.13 -45.59
N LEU A 7 -4.48 -0.37 -44.73
CA LEU A 7 -3.08 -0.54 -44.34
C LEU A 7 -2.94 -1.81 -43.48
N ASP A 8 -2.58 -2.92 -44.11
CA ASP A 8 -2.18 -4.14 -43.42
C ASP A 8 -0.64 -4.14 -43.26
N GLY A 9 -0.17 -3.68 -42.11
CA GLY A 9 1.25 -3.37 -41.89
C GLY A 9 1.82 -3.72 -40.51
N ILE A 10 1.08 -4.43 -39.65
CA ILE A 10 1.62 -4.87 -38.35
C ILE A 10 2.15 -6.29 -38.50
N LYS A 11 3.46 -6.40 -38.76
CA LYS A 11 4.18 -7.68 -38.70
C LYS A 11 3.99 -8.30 -37.33
N LYS A 12 3.33 -9.46 -37.27
CA LYS A 12 3.26 -10.31 -36.07
C LYS A 12 4.68 -10.58 -35.58
N ILE A 13 5.03 -10.05 -34.41
CA ILE A 13 6.30 -10.32 -33.75
C ILE A 13 6.38 -11.82 -33.45
N ASN A 14 7.46 -12.47 -33.92
CA ASN A 14 7.70 -13.88 -33.65
C ASN A 14 7.90 -14.09 -32.13
N GLY A 15 7.33 -15.14 -31.56
CA GLY A 15 7.44 -15.46 -30.12
C GLY A 15 8.88 -15.61 -29.60
N ARG A 16 9.88 -15.69 -30.48
CA ARG A 16 11.30 -15.62 -30.09
C ARG A 16 11.75 -14.18 -29.77
N ASP A 17 11.32 -13.20 -30.55
CA ASP A 17 11.66 -11.79 -30.35
C ASP A 17 10.92 -11.19 -29.16
N PHE A 18 9.68 -11.62 -28.94
CA PHE A 18 8.93 -11.28 -27.73
C PHE A 18 9.62 -11.76 -26.44
N ARG A 19 10.19 -12.98 -26.46
CA ARG A 19 10.96 -13.51 -25.32
C ARG A 19 12.24 -12.72 -25.07
N LYS A 20 12.93 -12.27 -26.13
CA LYS A 20 14.09 -11.37 -26.00
C LYS A 20 13.69 -10.01 -25.43
N ALA A 21 12.62 -9.40 -25.91
CA ALA A 21 12.11 -8.14 -25.38
C ALA A 21 11.75 -8.26 -23.88
N ARG A 22 11.02 -9.32 -23.50
CA ARG A 22 10.67 -9.61 -22.11
C ARG A 22 11.91 -9.84 -21.24
N TYR A 23 12.90 -10.57 -21.72
CA TYR A 23 14.15 -10.78 -20.99
C TYR A 23 14.92 -9.47 -20.76
N ILE A 24 14.95 -8.57 -21.75
CA ILE A 24 15.58 -7.24 -21.61
C ILE A 24 14.86 -6.41 -20.56
N VAL A 25 13.52 -6.41 -20.54
CA VAL A 25 12.70 -5.70 -19.54
C VAL A 25 12.90 -6.27 -18.14
N LEU A 26 12.86 -7.61 -17.98
CA LEU A 26 13.08 -8.25 -16.67
C LEU A 26 14.49 -8.01 -16.13
N LYS A 27 15.50 -7.96 -17.02
CA LYS A 27 16.88 -7.63 -16.66
C LYS A 27 17.04 -6.15 -16.27
N SER A 28 16.31 -5.22 -16.90
CA SER A 28 16.42 -3.79 -16.60
C SER A 28 15.72 -3.39 -15.29
N ILE A 29 14.74 -4.17 -14.83
CA ILE A 29 14.06 -3.97 -13.54
C ILE A 29 14.69 -4.76 -12.37
N GLY A 30 15.83 -5.43 -12.59
CA GLY A 30 16.52 -6.19 -11.54
C GLY A 30 15.87 -7.53 -11.17
N GLU A 31 14.83 -7.95 -11.87
CA GLU A 31 14.16 -9.24 -11.64
C GLU A 31 14.71 -10.34 -12.56
N THR A 32 15.93 -10.82 -12.28
CA THR A 32 16.35 -12.13 -12.82
C THR A 32 16.01 -13.22 -11.82
N ARG A 33 14.83 -13.87 -11.97
CA ARG A 33 14.62 -15.18 -11.34
C ARG A 33 15.66 -16.16 -11.90
N LYS A 34 16.39 -16.84 -11.03
CA LYS A 34 17.14 -18.05 -11.39
C LYS A 34 16.11 -19.10 -11.80
N GLU A 35 15.90 -19.27 -13.11
CA GLU A 35 15.12 -20.39 -13.62
C GLU A 35 15.90 -21.68 -13.32
N ALA A 36 15.49 -22.39 -12.26
CA ALA A 36 15.86 -23.78 -12.07
C ALA A 36 15.28 -24.57 -13.24
N HIS A 37 16.14 -25.23 -14.00
CA HIS A 37 15.75 -26.19 -15.02
C HIS A 37 14.88 -27.28 -14.38
N ALA A 38 13.57 -27.22 -14.61
CA ALA A 38 12.66 -28.33 -14.35
C ALA A 38 12.75 -29.30 -15.53
N GLU A 39 13.59 -30.33 -15.40
CA GLU A 39 13.51 -31.50 -16.26
C GLU A 39 12.22 -32.26 -15.96
N ASN A 40 11.46 -32.51 -17.02
CA ASN A 40 10.26 -33.34 -17.01
C ASN A 40 10.63 -34.79 -16.70
N SER A 41 10.12 -35.34 -15.61
CA SER A 41 9.92 -36.78 -15.47
C SER A 41 8.51 -37.08 -14.96
N TYR A 42 7.64 -37.52 -15.87
CA TYR A 42 6.40 -38.19 -15.52
C TYR A 42 6.75 -39.52 -14.82
N GLN A 43 6.31 -39.70 -13.57
CA GLN A 43 6.18 -41.03 -12.98
C GLN A 43 4.76 -41.27 -12.51
N LYS A 44 4.15 -42.28 -13.13
CA LYS A 44 2.95 -43.00 -12.71
C LYS A 44 3.16 -43.56 -11.31
N LEU A 45 2.18 -43.38 -10.43
CA LEU A 45 2.02 -44.14 -9.19
C LEU A 45 1.80 -45.63 -9.50
N PRO A 46 2.40 -46.53 -8.71
CA PRO A 46 1.69 -47.71 -8.28
C PRO A 46 1.77 -47.93 -6.75
N LYS A 47 0.94 -48.88 -6.34
CA LYS A 47 0.45 -49.21 -4.99
C LYS A 47 1.51 -49.79 -4.04
N GLU A 48 1.13 -49.75 -2.76
CA GLU A 48 1.60 -50.55 -1.62
C GLU A 48 2.08 -51.97 -2.02
N ASP A 49 3.28 -52.41 -1.60
CA ASP A 49 3.53 -53.14 -0.34
C ASP A 49 4.95 -53.75 -0.31
N SER A 50 5.47 -53.98 0.91
CA SER A 50 6.58 -54.88 1.31
C SER A 50 8.07 -54.48 1.09
N GLY A 51 8.76 -54.26 2.22
CA GLY A 51 9.95 -55.03 2.68
C GLY A 51 11.32 -54.89 2.00
N PHE A 52 12.34 -54.53 2.81
CA PHE A 52 13.80 -54.80 2.63
C PHE A 52 14.48 -54.08 1.45
N SER A 53 15.72 -53.56 1.46
CA SER A 53 16.94 -53.76 2.26
C SER A 53 17.85 -52.53 2.10
N PHE A 54 18.78 -52.32 3.04
CA PHE A 54 19.89 -51.36 2.92
C PHE A 54 20.93 -51.86 1.91
N GLU A 55 21.32 -51.02 0.94
CA GLU A 55 22.54 -51.22 0.16
C GLU A 55 23.33 -49.91 -0.02
N LYS A 56 24.64 -50.03 0.18
CA LYS A 56 25.65 -48.97 0.19
C LYS A 56 26.15 -48.66 -1.23
N ASN A 57 26.61 -47.41 -1.37
CA ASN A 57 27.65 -46.90 -2.28
C ASN A 57 27.31 -46.70 -3.77
N LYS A 58 27.40 -45.45 -4.24
CA LYS A 58 28.41 -45.06 -5.24
C LYS A 58 28.61 -43.54 -5.29
N LYS A 59 29.88 -43.13 -5.24
CA LYS A 59 30.35 -41.77 -5.55
C LYS A 59 30.24 -41.57 -7.07
N GLU A 60 29.64 -40.47 -7.49
CA GLU A 60 29.70 -40.00 -8.87
C GLU A 60 30.57 -38.75 -9.01
N ASN A 61 31.29 -38.72 -10.13
CA ASN A 61 32.34 -37.78 -10.49
C ASN A 61 31.80 -36.42 -10.91
N ILE A 62 32.45 -35.36 -10.45
CA ILE A 62 32.26 -33.98 -10.89
C ILE A 62 33.10 -33.75 -12.17
N PRO A 63 32.52 -33.32 -13.31
CA PRO A 63 33.32 -32.94 -14.47
C PRO A 63 33.90 -31.53 -14.34
N GLN A 64 35.18 -31.42 -14.72
CA GLN A 64 35.98 -30.19 -14.72
C GLN A 64 35.41 -29.12 -15.66
N SER A 65 35.25 -27.90 -15.15
CA SER A 65 34.87 -26.72 -15.94
C SER A 65 36.04 -26.23 -16.80
N LYS A 66 35.77 -26.08 -18.10
CA LYS A 66 36.65 -25.49 -19.12
C LYS A 66 36.92 -24.00 -18.84
N LYS A 67 38.19 -23.60 -18.96
CA LYS A 67 38.64 -22.21 -19.06
C LYS A 67 38.05 -21.59 -20.34
N VAL A 68 37.51 -20.38 -20.21
CA VAL A 68 37.11 -19.53 -21.34
C VAL A 68 38.07 -18.35 -21.38
N ASP A 69 38.65 -18.16 -22.56
CA ASP A 69 39.67 -17.16 -22.87
C ASP A 69 39.13 -15.72 -22.78
N GLY A 70 40.00 -14.83 -22.32
CA GLY A 70 39.73 -13.41 -22.14
C GLY A 70 39.61 -12.66 -23.46
N ILE A 71 38.62 -11.78 -23.54
CA ILE A 71 38.47 -10.80 -24.61
C ILE A 71 39.00 -9.45 -24.11
N SER A 72 40.04 -9.01 -24.80
CA SER A 72 40.74 -7.73 -24.75
C SER A 72 39.79 -6.52 -24.91
N PHE A 73 39.90 -5.55 -24.01
CA PHE A 73 39.39 -4.19 -24.23
C PHE A 73 40.53 -3.30 -24.74
N GLY A 74 40.27 -2.64 -25.87
CA GLY A 74 41.22 -1.83 -26.60
C GLY A 74 41.69 -0.60 -25.84
N ASN A 75 43.01 -0.43 -25.78
CA ASN A 75 43.67 0.81 -25.38
C ASN A 75 43.48 1.88 -26.47
N ILE A 76 42.78 2.96 -26.13
CA ILE A 76 42.79 4.20 -26.88
C ILE A 76 43.99 5.01 -26.39
N GLY A 77 45.02 5.09 -27.22
CA GLY A 77 46.21 5.90 -26.97
C GLY A 77 45.90 7.39 -27.15
N GLN A 78 46.07 8.17 -26.08
CA GLN A 78 46.29 9.61 -26.17
C GLN A 78 47.80 9.87 -26.09
N HIS A 79 48.36 10.31 -27.21
CA HIS A 79 49.68 10.92 -27.28
C HIS A 79 49.63 12.28 -26.57
N VAL A 80 50.34 12.40 -25.44
CA VAL A 80 50.68 13.69 -24.84
C VAL A 80 52.20 13.87 -24.94
N HIS A 81 52.58 14.97 -25.58
CA HIS A 81 53.95 15.41 -25.79
C HIS A 81 54.72 15.50 -24.46
N ARG A 82 55.83 14.75 -24.40
CA ARG A 82 56.81 14.79 -23.31
C ARG A 82 57.86 15.83 -23.64
N GLY A 83 57.69 17.03 -23.09
CA GLY A 83 58.67 18.11 -23.09
C GLY A 83 59.30 18.29 -21.70
N GLU A 84 60.59 17.96 -21.63
CA GLU A 84 61.67 18.67 -20.93
C GLU A 84 61.65 18.84 -19.38
N SER A 85 62.71 18.27 -18.79
CA SER A 85 63.41 18.68 -17.55
C SER A 85 62.65 18.64 -16.22
N ALA A 86 62.33 17.44 -15.75
CA ALA A 86 62.04 17.21 -14.33
C ALA A 86 63.36 17.16 -13.53
N GLN A 87 63.72 18.29 -12.90
CA GLN A 87 64.70 18.31 -11.82
C GLN A 87 64.24 17.32 -10.73
N SER A 88 65.12 16.39 -10.34
CA SER A 88 64.82 15.37 -9.34
C SER A 88 64.60 16.01 -7.97
N ILE A 89 63.34 16.25 -7.64
CA ILE A 89 62.94 16.63 -6.29
C ILE A 89 63.26 15.42 -5.40
N LYS A 90 64.13 15.64 -4.40
CA LYS A 90 64.52 14.60 -3.44
C LYS A 90 63.24 13.99 -2.82
N PRO A 91 63.16 12.65 -2.72
CA PRO A 91 61.95 11.92 -2.30
C PRO A 91 61.41 12.31 -0.92
N GLU A 92 62.22 12.96 -0.09
CA GLU A 92 61.81 13.53 1.20
C GLU A 92 60.78 14.66 1.06
N LYS A 93 60.96 15.59 0.10
CA LYS A 93 60.03 16.71 -0.10
C LYS A 93 58.66 16.27 -0.63
N GLN A 94 58.61 15.18 -1.39
CA GLN A 94 57.32 14.62 -1.86
C GLN A 94 56.51 13.97 -0.73
N ARG A 95 57.19 13.41 0.28
CA ARG A 95 56.52 12.85 1.47
C ARG A 95 55.93 13.94 2.36
N GLU A 96 56.61 15.07 2.52
CA GLU A 96 56.10 16.21 3.28
C GLU A 96 54.86 16.84 2.60
N ILE A 97 54.92 17.08 1.28
CA ILE A 97 53.78 17.64 0.54
C ILE A 97 52.55 16.71 0.61
N SER A 98 52.74 15.41 0.44
CA SER A 98 51.62 14.45 0.53
C SER A 98 51.05 14.28 1.94
N ALA A 99 51.83 14.52 2.99
CA ALA A 99 51.35 14.51 4.36
C ALA A 99 50.54 15.77 4.69
N GLU A 100 50.98 16.93 4.18
CA GLU A 100 50.29 18.21 4.35
C GLU A 100 48.95 18.25 3.58
N GLU A 101 48.90 17.73 2.35
CA GLU A 101 47.66 17.58 1.59
C GLU A 101 46.64 16.67 2.30
N LYS A 102 47.10 15.58 2.93
CA LYS A 102 46.24 14.69 3.70
C LYS A 102 45.69 15.37 4.95
N ARG A 103 46.48 16.20 5.63
CA ARG A 103 46.02 16.99 6.79
C ARG A 103 44.98 18.01 6.38
N LEU A 104 45.23 18.76 5.30
CA LEU A 104 44.27 19.74 4.78
C LEU A 104 42.97 19.07 4.30
N ALA A 105 43.05 17.87 3.72
CA ALA A 105 41.87 17.10 3.32
C ALA A 105 41.08 16.56 4.52
N ALA A 106 41.76 16.17 5.61
CA ALA A 106 41.11 15.74 6.85
C ALA A 106 40.38 16.90 7.53
N GLU A 107 41.02 18.07 7.63
CA GLU A 107 40.43 19.28 8.21
C GLU A 107 39.18 19.74 7.44
N LYS A 108 39.23 19.74 6.09
CA LYS A 108 38.05 20.05 5.26
C LYS A 108 36.91 19.04 5.43
N ARG A 109 37.21 17.78 5.76
CA ARG A 109 36.19 16.76 6.03
C ARG A 109 35.54 16.98 7.39
N GLU A 110 36.32 17.30 8.42
CA GLU A 110 35.78 17.63 9.74
C GLU A 110 34.86 18.87 9.68
N GLU A 111 35.28 19.93 8.98
CA GLU A 111 34.45 21.14 8.78
C GLU A 111 33.14 20.82 8.03
N ALA A 112 33.20 19.93 7.03
CA ALA A 112 32.01 19.49 6.29
C ALA A 112 31.04 18.69 7.16
N VAL A 113 31.56 17.80 8.02
CA VAL A 113 30.75 17.01 8.96
C VAL A 113 30.09 17.91 9.99
N GLU A 114 30.79 18.93 10.50
CA GLU A 114 30.21 19.88 11.45
C GLU A 114 29.10 20.73 10.82
N LYS A 115 29.30 21.20 9.58
CA LYS A 115 28.26 21.91 8.81
C LYS A 115 27.02 21.04 8.56
N LEU A 116 27.20 19.74 8.31
CA LEU A 116 26.09 18.80 8.14
C LEU A 116 25.31 18.61 9.45
N LYS A 117 26.00 18.43 10.58
CA LYS A 117 25.36 18.33 11.91
C LYS A 117 24.54 19.57 12.25
N GLN A 118 25.09 20.77 12.02
CA GLN A 118 24.38 22.02 12.24
C GLN A 118 23.17 22.19 11.31
N ALA A 119 23.25 21.71 10.06
CA ALA A 119 22.13 21.74 9.12
C ALA A 119 21.02 20.77 9.54
N GLU A 120 21.37 19.58 10.01
CA GLU A 120 20.43 18.58 10.51
C GLU A 120 19.69 19.06 11.77
N GLU A 121 20.41 19.64 12.73
CA GLU A 121 19.81 20.23 13.92
C GLU A 121 18.81 21.35 13.58
N LYS A 122 19.15 22.22 12.62
CA LYS A 122 18.23 23.25 12.11
C LYS A 122 16.99 22.66 11.44
N ARG A 123 17.12 21.54 10.72
CA ARG A 123 15.97 20.85 10.10
C ARG A 123 15.06 20.23 11.16
N LEU A 124 15.63 19.57 12.18
CA LEU A 124 14.86 19.00 13.29
C LEU A 124 14.11 20.08 14.07
N ALA A 125 14.76 21.20 14.38
CA ALA A 125 14.12 22.34 15.04
C ALA A 125 12.98 22.98 14.20
N ALA A 126 13.10 22.96 12.87
CA ALA A 126 12.04 23.44 11.97
C ALA A 126 10.82 22.49 11.97
N ILE A 127 11.05 21.18 11.95
CA ILE A 127 10.00 20.15 12.03
C ILE A 127 9.25 20.26 13.35
N GLU A 128 9.95 20.42 14.47
CA GLU A 128 9.33 20.57 15.79
C GLU A 128 8.43 21.82 15.87
N LYS A 129 8.90 22.96 15.32
CA LYS A 129 8.09 24.18 15.22
C LYS A 129 6.83 23.96 14.37
N GLU A 130 6.94 23.26 13.25
CA GLU A 130 5.79 22.95 12.38
C GLU A 130 4.76 22.05 13.10
N GLN A 131 5.24 21.03 13.81
CA GLN A 131 4.39 20.15 14.63
C GLN A 131 3.68 20.91 15.75
N ALA A 132 4.38 21.83 16.42
CA ALA A 132 3.78 22.69 17.44
C ALA A 132 2.66 23.59 16.86
N VAL A 133 2.87 24.16 15.67
CA VAL A 133 1.83 24.96 14.98
C VAL A 133 0.63 24.09 14.59
N LYS A 134 0.85 22.88 14.07
CA LYS A 134 -0.23 21.93 13.74
C LYS A 134 -1.04 21.52 14.98
N LYS A 135 -0.37 21.25 16.10
CA LYS A 135 -1.02 20.91 17.37
C LYS A 135 -1.86 22.07 17.92
N ASN A 136 -1.38 23.30 17.83
CA ASN A 136 -2.13 24.49 18.25
C ASN A 136 -3.37 24.72 17.37
N LYS A 137 -3.25 24.59 16.04
CA LYS A 137 -4.40 24.68 15.13
C LYS A 137 -5.47 23.61 15.44
N LEU A 138 -5.05 22.37 15.67
CA LEU A 138 -5.97 21.29 16.03
C LEU A 138 -6.69 21.57 17.37
N ALA A 139 -5.98 22.11 18.35
CA ALA A 139 -6.57 22.50 19.64
C ALA A 139 -7.59 23.65 19.48
N GLU A 140 -7.29 24.64 18.65
CA GLU A 140 -8.22 25.74 18.31
C GLU A 140 -9.49 25.22 17.61
N GLU A 141 -9.35 24.31 16.64
CA GLU A 141 -10.49 23.69 15.95
C GLU A 141 -11.37 22.87 16.89
N GLN A 142 -10.76 22.10 17.81
CA GLN A 142 -11.49 21.34 18.82
C GLN A 142 -12.24 22.26 19.79
N ALA A 143 -11.61 23.34 20.25
CA ALA A 143 -12.24 24.36 21.09
C ALA A 143 -13.41 25.04 20.36
N ALA A 144 -13.25 25.37 19.08
CA ALA A 144 -14.31 25.93 18.24
C ALA A 144 -15.50 24.95 18.11
N MET A 145 -15.24 23.66 17.85
CA MET A 145 -16.29 22.64 17.76
C MET A 145 -17.07 22.48 19.08
N LEU A 146 -16.38 22.46 20.22
CA LEU A 146 -17.02 22.37 21.54
C LEU A 146 -17.88 23.59 21.83
N SER A 147 -17.40 24.80 21.51
CA SER A 147 -18.18 26.02 21.66
C SER A 147 -19.42 26.02 20.76
N ALA A 148 -19.31 25.56 19.51
CA ALA A 148 -20.44 25.42 18.58
C ALA A 148 -21.49 24.44 19.13
N LYS A 149 -21.08 23.26 19.61
CA LYS A 149 -21.97 22.28 20.25
C LYS A 149 -22.67 22.86 21.50
N ALA A 150 -21.96 23.68 22.29
CA ALA A 150 -22.56 24.34 23.46
C ALA A 150 -23.62 25.37 23.07
N THR A 151 -23.38 26.16 22.02
CA THR A 151 -24.38 27.12 21.52
C THR A 151 -25.61 26.44 20.93
N GLU A 152 -25.46 25.31 20.24
CA GLU A 152 -26.59 24.53 19.70
C GLU A 152 -27.46 23.94 20.83
N LYS A 153 -26.84 23.39 21.87
CA LYS A 153 -27.54 22.92 23.08
C LYS A 153 -28.33 24.05 23.76
N LEU A 154 -27.77 25.26 23.84
CA LEU A 154 -28.47 26.44 24.37
C LEU A 154 -29.65 26.86 23.49
N LYS A 155 -29.51 26.85 22.16
CA LYS A 155 -30.61 27.14 21.23
C LYS A 155 -31.75 26.11 21.38
N LYS A 156 -31.45 24.81 21.47
CA LYS A 156 -32.44 23.75 21.71
C LYS A 156 -33.18 23.96 23.04
N LYS A 157 -32.46 24.20 24.14
CA LYS A 157 -33.06 24.51 25.46
C LYS A 157 -33.99 25.74 25.42
N LYS A 158 -33.61 26.81 24.72
CA LYS A 158 -34.47 28.01 24.54
C LYS A 158 -35.72 27.69 23.72
N LEU A 159 -35.61 26.86 22.68
CA LEU A 159 -36.73 26.45 21.83
C LEU A 159 -37.75 25.59 22.61
N ASP A 160 -37.27 24.66 23.42
CA ASP A 160 -38.11 23.81 24.27
C ASP A 160 -38.81 24.60 25.38
N LYS A 161 -38.11 25.56 26.01
CA LYS A 161 -38.73 26.48 26.98
C LYS A 161 -39.86 27.29 26.34
N LYS A 162 -39.69 27.77 25.10
CA LYS A 162 -40.72 28.49 24.32
C LYS A 162 -41.91 27.60 23.94
N LYS A 163 -41.67 26.31 23.61
CA LYS A 163 -42.74 25.33 23.36
C LYS A 163 -43.55 25.02 24.63
N LYS A 164 -42.89 24.87 25.79
CA LYS A 164 -43.56 24.61 27.08
C LYS A 164 -44.42 25.80 27.55
N THR A 165 -43.94 27.04 27.42
CA THR A 165 -44.74 28.23 27.79
C THR A 165 -45.96 28.45 26.89
N ARG A 166 -45.88 28.13 25.58
CA ARG A 166 -47.04 28.15 24.67
C ARG A 166 -48.11 27.11 25.04
N LYS A 167 -47.72 25.90 25.48
CA LYS A 167 -48.67 24.87 25.94
C LYS A 167 -49.38 25.26 27.24
N HIS A 168 -48.69 25.90 28.18
CA HIS A 168 -49.30 26.32 29.45
C HIS A 168 -50.21 27.55 29.32
N LYS A 169 -49.93 28.47 28.38
CA LYS A 169 -50.79 29.63 28.13
C LYS A 169 -52.14 29.24 27.49
N ASN A 170 -52.19 28.15 26.72
CA ASN A 170 -53.42 27.63 26.11
C ASN A 170 -54.26 26.71 27.03
N THR A 171 -53.76 26.33 28.22
CA THR A 171 -54.49 25.44 29.14
C THR A 171 -55.00 26.14 30.41
N LYS A 172 -54.59 27.38 30.70
CA LYS A 172 -55.06 28.18 31.85
C LYS A 172 -56.16 29.20 31.56
N THR A 173 -56.61 29.37 30.32
CA THR A 173 -57.75 30.25 29.96
C THR A 173 -59.00 29.48 29.55
N GLY A 174 -59.11 28.18 29.90
CA GLY A 174 -60.22 27.31 29.52
C GLY A 174 -61.29 27.07 30.59
N LYS A 175 -61.18 27.67 31.79
CA LYS A 175 -62.16 27.49 32.87
C LYS A 175 -62.29 28.75 33.72
N HIS A 176 -62.98 29.75 33.21
CA HIS A 176 -64.10 30.43 33.87
C HIS A 176 -64.51 31.68 33.07
N GLU A 177 -65.83 31.90 33.04
CA GLU A 177 -66.57 33.06 32.50
C GLU A 177 -66.60 33.13 30.95
N ASN A 178 -67.76 33.15 30.29
CA ASN A 178 -68.87 34.04 30.63
C ASN A 178 -70.18 33.62 29.96
N THR A 179 -71.22 33.66 30.77
CA THR A 179 -72.62 33.81 30.40
C THR A 179 -72.85 35.03 29.51
N LYS A 180 -73.63 34.81 28.45
CA LYS A 180 -74.58 35.75 27.81
C LYS A 180 -74.12 37.20 27.65
N THR A 181 -73.81 37.61 26.42
CA THR A 181 -74.64 38.59 25.67
C THR A 181 -74.11 38.90 24.25
N ARG A 182 -75.04 38.81 23.30
CA ARG A 182 -75.33 39.82 22.25
C ARG A 182 -74.44 39.91 20.99
N LYS A 183 -75.02 39.35 19.92
CA LYS A 183 -75.24 39.89 18.55
C LYS A 183 -74.05 40.18 17.62
N ARG A 184 -74.15 39.48 16.48
CA ARG A 184 -73.82 39.87 15.09
C ARG A 184 -72.35 40.21 14.77
N LYS A 185 -71.70 39.29 14.03
CA LYS A 185 -71.20 39.55 12.67
C LYS A 185 -71.03 38.22 11.91
N ASN A 186 -71.76 38.12 10.80
CA ASN A 186 -71.60 37.10 9.78
C ASN A 186 -70.21 37.24 9.14
N GLY A 187 -69.23 36.46 9.62
CA GLY A 187 -67.98 36.22 8.92
C GLY A 187 -68.04 34.85 8.28
N LYS A 188 -68.50 34.76 7.03
CA LYS A 188 -68.49 33.53 6.22
C LYS A 188 -67.06 33.01 6.17
N THR A 189 -66.74 31.97 6.93
CA THR A 189 -65.49 31.20 6.85
C THR A 189 -65.48 30.39 5.55
N GLN A 190 -65.25 31.05 4.43
CA GLN A 190 -64.97 30.45 3.12
C GLN A 190 -63.52 29.89 3.02
N GLY A 191 -62.92 29.44 4.13
CA GLY A 191 -61.50 29.10 4.18
C GLY A 191 -61.13 27.61 4.06
N PHE A 192 -62.09 26.68 4.18
CA PHE A 192 -61.78 25.25 4.33
C PHE A 192 -62.22 24.35 3.17
N LYS A 193 -62.56 24.92 2.00
CA LYS A 193 -62.91 24.12 0.80
C LYS A 193 -61.71 23.42 0.13
N ASN A 194 -60.48 23.68 0.58
CA ASN A 194 -59.27 23.08 0.00
C ASN A 194 -58.77 21.81 0.72
N ILE A 195 -59.36 21.40 1.84
CA ILE A 195 -58.89 20.18 2.56
C ILE A 195 -59.11 18.91 1.73
N SER A 196 -60.19 18.84 0.94
CA SER A 196 -60.47 17.68 0.07
C SER A 196 -59.46 17.56 -1.08
N ARG A 197 -59.06 18.68 -1.68
CA ARG A 197 -58.02 18.73 -2.72
C ARG A 197 -56.65 18.33 -2.15
N VAL A 198 -56.30 18.79 -0.95
CA VAL A 198 -55.06 18.38 -0.28
C VAL A 198 -55.05 16.87 0.00
N LYS A 199 -56.16 16.27 0.45
CA LYS A 199 -56.24 14.82 0.66
C LYS A 199 -56.13 14.02 -0.64
N ALA A 200 -56.69 14.52 -1.75
CA ALA A 200 -56.57 13.87 -3.06
C ALA A 200 -55.12 13.91 -3.58
N VAL A 201 -54.46 15.05 -3.46
CA VAL A 201 -53.04 15.21 -3.80
C VAL A 201 -52.15 14.31 -2.93
N LEU A 202 -52.42 14.25 -1.61
CA LEU A 202 -51.67 13.39 -0.70
C LEU A 202 -51.82 11.90 -1.05
N ARG A 203 -53.03 11.47 -1.43
CA ARG A 203 -53.27 10.09 -1.91
C ARG A 203 -52.54 9.84 -3.23
N PHE A 204 -52.55 10.79 -4.17
CA PHE A 204 -51.80 10.66 -5.41
C PHE A 204 -50.31 10.44 -5.13
N PHE A 205 -49.69 11.25 -4.27
CA PHE A 205 -48.29 11.03 -3.88
C PHE A 205 -48.07 9.71 -3.13
N ALA A 206 -49.02 9.30 -2.27
CA ALA A 206 -48.94 8.03 -1.56
C ALA A 206 -48.92 6.80 -2.50
N TYR A 207 -49.54 6.88 -3.68
CA TYR A 207 -49.51 5.82 -4.69
C TYR A 207 -48.43 6.02 -5.75
N ALA A 208 -48.16 7.26 -6.18
CA ALA A 208 -47.19 7.55 -7.21
C ALA A 208 -45.76 7.24 -6.76
N LEU A 209 -45.43 7.52 -5.50
CA LEU A 209 -44.09 7.28 -4.96
C LEU A 209 -43.69 5.79 -4.97
N PRO A 210 -44.49 4.84 -4.42
CA PRO A 210 -44.14 3.42 -4.50
C PRO A 210 -44.16 2.90 -5.94
N VAL A 211 -45.09 3.32 -6.80
CA VAL A 211 -45.10 2.91 -8.23
C VAL A 211 -43.83 3.37 -8.95
N SER A 212 -43.41 4.62 -8.73
CA SER A 212 -42.17 5.15 -9.30
C SER A 212 -40.93 4.43 -8.77
N ALA A 213 -40.90 4.08 -7.47
CA ALA A 213 -39.83 3.31 -6.87
C ALA A 213 -39.77 1.88 -7.46
N THR A 214 -40.91 1.21 -7.62
CA THR A 214 -40.98 -0.11 -8.26
C THR A 214 -40.53 -0.06 -9.71
N ALA A 215 -40.97 0.95 -10.48
CA ALA A 215 -40.53 1.15 -11.86
C ALA A 215 -39.02 1.40 -11.96
N PHE A 216 -38.45 2.16 -11.02
CA PHE A 216 -37.01 2.40 -10.95
C PHE A 216 -36.22 1.13 -10.63
N VAL A 217 -36.70 0.29 -9.70
CA VAL A 217 -36.09 -1.01 -9.40
C VAL A 217 -36.15 -1.94 -10.60
N LEU A 218 -37.29 -2.02 -11.31
CA LEU A 218 -37.41 -2.82 -12.53
C LEU A 218 -36.49 -2.32 -13.64
N PHE A 219 -36.39 -1.00 -13.83
CA PHE A 219 -35.47 -0.39 -14.77
C PHE A 219 -34.02 -0.72 -14.42
N TYR A 220 -33.64 -0.66 -13.14
CA TYR A 220 -32.31 -1.03 -12.67
C TYR A 220 -32.01 -2.52 -12.91
N ILE A 221 -32.96 -3.42 -12.69
CA ILE A 221 -32.81 -4.86 -12.98
C ILE A 221 -32.64 -5.10 -14.49
N LEU A 222 -33.40 -4.40 -15.33
CA LEU A 222 -33.26 -4.48 -16.79
C LEU A 222 -31.89 -3.96 -17.25
N LEU A 223 -31.42 -2.83 -16.69
CA LEU A 223 -30.09 -2.30 -16.96
C LEU A 223 -29.00 -3.27 -16.53
N PHE A 224 -29.14 -3.88 -15.36
CA PHE A 224 -28.23 -4.90 -14.84
C PHE A 224 -28.17 -6.12 -15.79
N MET A 225 -29.33 -6.65 -16.21
CA MET A 225 -29.36 -7.76 -17.17
C MET A 225 -28.77 -7.38 -18.52
N ALA A 226 -29.04 -6.15 -19.01
CA ALA A 226 -28.48 -5.66 -20.26
C ALA A 226 -26.94 -5.63 -20.22
N LEU A 227 -26.35 -5.19 -19.11
CA LEU A 227 -24.90 -5.12 -18.94
C LEU A 227 -24.26 -6.50 -18.72
N ALA A 228 -24.87 -7.33 -17.88
CA ALA A 228 -24.33 -8.64 -17.53
C ALA A 228 -24.44 -9.67 -18.67
N VAL A 229 -25.50 -9.61 -19.49
CA VAL A 229 -25.76 -10.61 -20.54
C VAL A 229 -25.18 -10.20 -21.90
N PHE A 230 -25.22 -8.91 -22.25
CA PHE A 230 -24.82 -8.46 -23.60
C PHE A 230 -23.41 -7.85 -23.67
N ASP A 231 -22.64 -7.88 -22.57
CA ASP A 231 -21.30 -7.31 -22.47
C ASP A 231 -21.19 -5.87 -23.01
N TYR A 232 -22.26 -5.09 -22.81
CA TYR A 232 -22.42 -3.79 -23.45
C TYR A 232 -21.38 -2.78 -22.94
N ASP A 233 -20.39 -2.45 -23.77
CA ASP A 233 -19.35 -1.48 -23.47
C ASP A 233 -19.54 -0.20 -24.27
N SER A 234 -20.32 0.73 -23.73
CA SER A 234 -20.45 2.07 -24.29
C SER A 234 -20.00 3.12 -23.28
N SER A 235 -19.48 4.24 -23.79
CA SER A 235 -19.11 5.39 -22.95
C SER A 235 -20.28 5.88 -22.08
N ALA A 236 -21.51 5.82 -22.61
CA ALA A 236 -22.71 6.19 -21.86
C ALA A 236 -23.00 5.24 -20.71
N ALA A 237 -22.84 3.92 -20.91
CA ALA A 237 -23.04 2.92 -19.88
C ALA A 237 -21.94 2.96 -18.80
N ARG A 238 -20.67 3.18 -19.18
CA ARG A 238 -19.59 3.43 -18.23
C ARG A 238 -19.88 4.65 -17.35
N LYS A 239 -20.26 5.79 -17.94
CA LYS A 239 -20.66 7.00 -17.19
C LYS A 239 -21.88 6.75 -16.30
N ALA A 240 -22.88 6.02 -16.78
CA ALA A 240 -24.05 5.68 -15.98
C ALA A 240 -23.67 4.83 -14.75
N SER A 241 -22.70 3.92 -14.90
CA SER A 241 -22.22 3.06 -13.82
C SER A 241 -21.51 3.81 -12.68
N GLU A 242 -20.98 5.01 -12.95
CA GLU A 242 -20.40 5.89 -11.92
C GLU A 242 -21.48 6.40 -10.95
N TYR A 243 -22.72 6.58 -11.42
CA TYR A 243 -23.85 7.02 -10.61
C TYR A 243 -24.70 5.85 -10.08
N LEU A 244 -24.80 4.78 -10.85
CA LEU A 244 -25.59 3.58 -10.54
C LEU A 244 -24.66 2.37 -10.55
N PRO A 245 -24.02 2.04 -9.41
CA PRO A 245 -23.05 0.97 -9.35
C PRO A 245 -23.73 -0.38 -9.60
N VAL A 246 -23.34 -1.04 -10.69
CA VAL A 246 -23.81 -2.37 -11.06
C VAL A 246 -22.81 -3.37 -10.49
N PRO A 247 -23.15 -4.20 -9.49
CA PRO A 247 -22.19 -5.08 -8.84
C PRO A 247 -21.81 -6.26 -9.75
N ALA A 248 -20.52 -6.48 -9.98
CA ALA A 248 -20.00 -7.72 -10.54
C ALA A 248 -19.65 -8.73 -9.44
N LEU A 249 -19.04 -8.25 -8.36
CA LEU A 249 -18.73 -9.04 -7.17
C LEU A 249 -19.34 -8.33 -5.96
N ALA A 250 -20.00 -9.07 -5.08
CA ALA A 250 -20.50 -8.55 -3.82
C ALA A 250 -20.05 -9.43 -2.66
N ALA A 251 -19.56 -8.79 -1.61
CA ALA A 251 -19.19 -9.40 -0.34
C ALA A 251 -19.70 -8.53 0.81
N LYS A 252 -19.65 -9.04 2.04
CA LYS A 252 -20.05 -8.26 3.23
C LYS A 252 -19.23 -6.96 3.39
N ILE A 253 -17.98 -6.98 2.93
CA ILE A 253 -17.04 -5.85 2.98
C ILE A 253 -17.30 -4.77 1.92
N GLY A 254 -18.10 -5.07 0.89
CA GLY A 254 -18.38 -4.13 -0.20
C GLY A 254 -18.69 -4.81 -1.53
N MET A 255 -18.67 -4.04 -2.61
CA MET A 255 -18.90 -4.53 -3.95
C MET A 255 -17.87 -4.00 -4.94
N VAL A 256 -17.53 -4.82 -5.94
CA VAL A 256 -16.75 -4.43 -7.11
C VAL A 256 -17.73 -4.23 -8.26
N GLY A 257 -17.71 -3.05 -8.87
CA GLY A 257 -18.60 -2.71 -9.99
C GLY A 257 -18.26 -3.51 -11.26
N TYR A 258 -19.23 -3.66 -12.16
CA TYR A 258 -19.12 -4.41 -13.41
C TYR A 258 -17.94 -3.97 -14.26
N TYR A 259 -17.82 -2.66 -14.54
CA TYR A 259 -16.70 -2.15 -15.34
C TYR A 259 -15.36 -2.21 -14.61
N GLY A 260 -15.33 -2.12 -13.28
CA GLY A 260 -14.09 -2.33 -12.52
C GLY A 260 -13.60 -3.77 -12.64
N CYS A 261 -14.53 -4.74 -12.59
CA CYS A 261 -14.21 -6.15 -12.79
C CYS A 261 -13.83 -6.46 -14.25
N LYS A 262 -14.54 -5.88 -15.23
CA LYS A 262 -14.26 -6.04 -16.66
C LYS A 262 -12.91 -5.45 -17.05
N ASP A 263 -12.64 -4.21 -16.66
CA ASP A 263 -11.34 -3.56 -16.87
C ASP A 263 -10.23 -4.48 -16.32
N ALA A 264 -10.32 -4.90 -15.05
CA ALA A 264 -9.32 -5.81 -14.47
C ALA A 264 -9.18 -7.15 -15.23
N MET A 265 -10.28 -7.74 -15.71
CA MET A 265 -10.21 -8.96 -16.52
C MET A 265 -9.49 -8.75 -17.85
N ASP A 266 -9.79 -7.66 -18.55
CA ASP A 266 -9.13 -7.29 -19.80
C ASP A 266 -7.64 -7.06 -19.54
N ASP A 267 -7.31 -6.32 -18.48
CA ASP A 267 -5.95 -6.01 -18.05
C ASP A 267 -5.13 -7.30 -17.84
N PHE A 268 -5.67 -8.24 -17.07
CA PHE A 268 -5.02 -9.53 -16.85
C PHE A 268 -4.94 -10.38 -18.12
N TYR A 269 -5.89 -10.29 -19.04
CA TYR A 269 -5.84 -11.00 -20.31
C TYR A 269 -4.72 -10.48 -21.21
N TYR A 270 -4.51 -9.16 -21.25
CA TYR A 270 -3.45 -8.53 -22.04
C TYR A 270 -2.05 -8.83 -21.49
N TYR A 271 -1.85 -8.78 -20.17
CA TYR A 271 -0.51 -8.91 -19.56
C TYR A 271 -0.18 -10.33 -19.07
N GLY A 272 -1.19 -11.11 -18.70
CA GLY A 272 -1.04 -12.40 -18.02
C GLY A 272 -1.63 -13.55 -18.80
N LYS A 273 -0.93 -14.05 -19.83
CA LYS A 273 -1.31 -15.33 -20.46
C LYS A 273 -1.35 -16.43 -19.39
N GLY A 274 -2.55 -16.93 -19.08
CA GLY A 274 -2.77 -18.11 -18.23
C GLY A 274 -3.29 -17.85 -16.82
N ILE A 275 -3.69 -16.62 -16.48
CA ILE A 275 -4.35 -16.36 -15.19
C ILE A 275 -5.84 -16.72 -15.31
N SER A 276 -6.36 -17.55 -14.40
CA SER A 276 -7.78 -17.94 -14.41
C SER A 276 -8.68 -16.79 -13.94
N LYS A 277 -9.91 -16.73 -14.45
CA LYS A 277 -10.92 -15.73 -14.03
C LYS A 277 -11.14 -15.75 -12.51
N GLU A 278 -11.12 -16.91 -11.88
CA GLU A 278 -11.28 -17.05 -10.43
C GLU A 278 -10.12 -16.43 -9.67
N LYS A 279 -8.89 -16.49 -10.21
CA LYS A 279 -7.74 -15.82 -9.59
C LYS A 279 -7.90 -14.30 -9.65
N ILE A 280 -8.37 -13.76 -10.77
CA ILE A 280 -8.65 -12.32 -10.92
C ILE A 280 -9.74 -11.89 -9.93
N LYS A 281 -10.85 -12.63 -9.85
CA LYS A 281 -11.94 -12.35 -8.90
C LYS A 281 -11.42 -12.36 -7.46
N ARG A 282 -10.53 -13.29 -7.09
CA ARG A 282 -9.90 -13.33 -5.76
C ARG A 282 -9.03 -12.10 -5.49
N GLU A 283 -8.21 -11.68 -6.45
CA GLU A 283 -7.37 -10.48 -6.28
C GLU A 283 -8.23 -9.22 -6.15
N LEU A 284 -9.30 -9.06 -6.93
CA LEU A 284 -10.24 -7.95 -6.78
C LEU A 284 -10.91 -7.91 -5.40
N ILE A 285 -11.25 -9.07 -4.83
CA ILE A 285 -11.79 -9.15 -3.47
C ILE A 285 -10.73 -8.78 -2.42
N LYS A 286 -9.47 -9.17 -2.63
CA LYS A 286 -8.37 -8.75 -1.74
C LYS A 286 -8.15 -7.23 -1.82
N GLU A 287 -8.13 -6.64 -3.00
CA GLU A 287 -8.02 -5.18 -3.17
C GLU A 287 -9.16 -4.45 -2.46
N LEU A 288 -10.40 -4.96 -2.60
CA LEU A 288 -11.56 -4.43 -1.90
C LEU A 288 -11.39 -4.54 -0.37
N ALA A 289 -10.86 -5.64 0.12
CA ALA A 289 -10.60 -5.85 1.54
C ALA A 289 -9.49 -4.92 2.07
N VAL A 290 -8.39 -4.73 1.32
CA VAL A 290 -7.33 -3.77 1.65
C VAL A 290 -7.89 -2.35 1.72
N LYS A 291 -8.69 -1.95 0.71
CA LYS A 291 -9.34 -0.63 0.69
C LYS A 291 -10.26 -0.45 1.90
N ASN A 292 -11.10 -1.42 2.21
CA ASN A 292 -12.01 -1.34 3.35
C ASN A 292 -11.25 -1.28 4.69
N PHE A 293 -10.18 -2.07 4.83
CA PHE A 293 -9.31 -2.02 6.01
C PHE A 293 -8.66 -0.64 6.15
N ALA A 294 -8.08 -0.10 5.07
CA ALA A 294 -7.48 1.22 5.06
C ALA A 294 -8.48 2.33 5.44
N GLU A 295 -9.70 2.29 4.90
CA GLU A 295 -10.77 3.21 5.26
C GLU A 295 -11.14 3.11 6.74
N GLN A 296 -11.21 1.90 7.30
CA GLN A 296 -11.53 1.67 8.71
C GLN A 296 -10.50 2.31 9.66
N ILE A 297 -9.22 2.30 9.28
CA ILE A 297 -8.12 2.90 10.07
C ILE A 297 -7.78 4.33 9.62
N GLY A 298 -8.52 4.90 8.67
CA GLY A 298 -8.33 6.27 8.20
C GLY A 298 -7.07 6.50 7.36
N ILE A 299 -6.54 5.47 6.71
CA ILE A 299 -5.41 5.58 5.78
C ILE A 299 -5.90 6.02 4.41
N GLN A 300 -5.29 7.08 3.88
CA GLN A 300 -5.50 7.59 2.53
C GLN A 300 -4.15 7.99 1.92
N ALA A 301 -4.06 7.92 0.58
CA ALA A 301 -2.94 8.49 -0.17
C ALA A 301 -3.27 9.93 -0.55
N ALA A 302 -2.42 10.88 -0.15
CA ALA A 302 -2.57 12.27 -0.54
C ALA A 302 -2.19 12.44 -2.02
N ASP A 303 -2.82 13.37 -2.72
CA ASP A 303 -2.54 13.64 -4.14
C ASP A 303 -1.06 14.03 -4.36
N GLU A 304 -0.53 14.91 -3.50
CA GLU A 304 0.86 15.38 -3.53
C GLU A 304 1.87 14.24 -3.35
N GLU A 305 1.57 13.28 -2.49
CA GLU A 305 2.40 12.11 -2.24
C GLU A 305 2.39 11.16 -3.44
N ALA A 306 1.23 10.97 -4.05
CA ALA A 306 1.08 10.13 -5.23
C ALA A 306 1.79 10.74 -6.46
N GLU A 307 1.71 12.06 -6.63
CA GLU A 307 2.48 12.79 -7.66
C GLU A 307 3.99 12.70 -7.41
N LEU A 308 4.43 12.81 -6.15
CA LEU A 308 5.84 12.68 -5.80
C LEU A 308 6.38 11.27 -6.10
N GLU A 309 5.64 10.23 -5.76
CA GLU A 309 6.00 8.85 -6.14
C GLU A 309 6.00 8.62 -7.65
N PHE A 310 5.01 9.17 -8.36
CA PHE A 310 4.98 9.12 -9.81
C PHE A 310 6.21 9.78 -10.42
N ASN A 311 6.56 10.99 -9.94
CA ASN A 311 7.75 11.72 -10.38
C ASN A 311 9.05 10.96 -10.11
N LYS A 312 9.16 10.27 -8.98
CA LYS A 312 10.31 9.37 -8.71
C LYS A 312 10.40 8.24 -9.72
N ILE A 313 9.27 7.64 -10.11
CA ILE A 313 9.23 6.55 -11.09
C ILE A 313 9.66 7.04 -12.47
N ILE A 314 9.24 8.24 -12.90
CA ILE A 314 9.59 8.76 -14.23
C ILE A 314 10.93 9.50 -14.28
N SER A 315 11.49 9.88 -13.13
CA SER A 315 12.75 10.62 -13.05
C SER A 315 13.90 9.84 -13.71
N GLY A 316 14.56 10.47 -14.69
CA GLY A 316 15.67 9.87 -15.44
C GLY A 316 15.26 8.89 -16.53
N LYS A 317 13.96 8.73 -16.80
CA LYS A 317 13.45 7.89 -17.90
C LYS A 317 13.17 8.72 -19.15
N SER A 318 13.38 8.11 -20.30
CA SER A 318 13.02 8.67 -21.61
C SER A 318 11.49 8.70 -21.82
N GLU A 319 11.03 9.54 -22.74
CA GLU A 319 9.59 9.63 -23.06
C GLU A 319 9.02 8.28 -23.53
N ASP A 320 9.80 7.50 -24.28
CA ASP A 320 9.39 6.18 -24.74
C ASP A 320 9.32 5.17 -23.59
N GLU A 321 10.22 5.23 -22.61
CA GLU A 321 10.13 4.41 -21.39
C GLU A 321 8.93 4.79 -20.54
N ILE A 322 8.65 6.09 -20.41
CA ILE A 322 7.47 6.58 -19.70
C ILE A 322 6.19 6.13 -20.41
N LYS A 323 6.13 6.27 -21.74
CA LYS A 323 5.04 5.73 -22.57
C LYS A 323 4.93 4.21 -22.47
N ASN A 324 6.04 3.48 -22.38
CA ASN A 324 5.99 2.04 -22.16
C ASN A 324 5.52 1.70 -20.75
N ILE A 325 5.90 2.43 -19.71
CA ILE A 325 5.42 2.21 -18.34
C ILE A 325 3.92 2.53 -18.23
N MET A 326 3.46 3.62 -18.82
CA MET A 326 2.03 4.00 -18.78
C MET A 326 1.19 3.20 -19.78
N GLY A 327 1.73 2.94 -20.95
CA GLY A 327 1.11 2.23 -22.07
C GLY A 327 1.06 0.72 -21.87
N ALA A 328 2.08 0.12 -21.23
CA ALA A 328 2.03 -1.27 -20.75
C ALA A 328 1.21 -1.42 -19.47
N TYR A 329 0.54 -0.37 -19.03
CA TYR A 329 -0.61 -0.55 -18.17
C TYR A 329 -1.88 -0.30 -18.98
N TYR A 330 -2.16 0.86 -19.58
CA TYR A 330 -3.58 1.11 -19.97
C TYR A 330 -3.83 2.24 -20.99
N GLU A 331 -2.87 2.64 -21.82
CA GLU A 331 -2.96 3.90 -22.60
C GLU A 331 -3.41 5.10 -21.72
N LEU A 332 -3.11 5.05 -20.41
CA LEU A 332 -3.60 6.04 -19.46
C LEU A 332 -2.76 7.29 -19.55
N GLY A 333 -3.43 8.44 -19.50
CA GLY A 333 -2.78 9.67 -19.05
C GLY A 333 -2.26 9.51 -17.62
N SER A 334 -1.28 10.35 -17.28
CA SER A 334 -0.64 10.44 -15.95
C SER A 334 -1.66 10.37 -14.82
N ASP A 335 -2.75 11.13 -14.91
CA ASP A 335 -3.75 11.28 -13.85
C ASP A 335 -4.42 9.95 -13.52
N ARG A 336 -4.76 9.17 -14.55
CA ARG A 336 -5.39 7.86 -14.32
C ARG A 336 -4.38 6.81 -13.85
N TYR A 337 -3.11 6.91 -14.25
CA TYR A 337 -2.06 6.03 -13.73
C TYR A 337 -1.82 6.30 -12.24
N ILE A 338 -1.77 7.58 -11.85
CA ILE A 338 -1.67 8.00 -10.44
C ILE A 338 -2.85 7.43 -9.65
N GLU A 339 -4.08 7.63 -10.14
CA GLU A 339 -5.30 7.20 -9.44
C GLU A 339 -5.45 5.67 -9.36
N ARG A 340 -5.17 4.94 -10.44
CA ARG A 340 -5.42 3.49 -10.52
C ARG A 340 -4.25 2.62 -10.06
N VAL A 341 -3.02 3.14 -10.08
CA VAL A 341 -1.82 2.33 -9.79
C VAL A 341 -1.10 2.88 -8.55
N ILE A 342 -0.75 4.17 -8.55
CA ILE A 342 0.10 4.72 -7.49
C ILE A 342 -0.66 4.86 -6.16
N LYS A 343 -1.86 5.42 -6.17
CA LYS A 343 -2.64 5.59 -4.94
C LYS A 343 -2.99 4.26 -4.26
N PRO A 344 -3.50 3.22 -4.95
CA PRO A 344 -3.74 1.93 -4.32
C PRO A 344 -2.47 1.29 -3.75
N ARG A 345 -1.34 1.41 -4.45
CA ARG A 345 -0.04 0.92 -3.96
C ARG A 345 0.36 1.63 -2.67
N LEU A 346 0.30 2.96 -2.63
CA LEU A 346 0.61 3.77 -1.44
C LEU A 346 -0.31 3.43 -0.26
N VAL A 347 -1.61 3.28 -0.51
CA VAL A 347 -2.57 2.86 0.53
C VAL A 347 -2.22 1.47 1.05
N SER A 348 -1.87 0.53 0.18
CA SER A 348 -1.44 -0.83 0.56
C SER A 348 -0.15 -0.83 1.37
N GLU A 349 0.86 -0.05 0.97
CA GLU A 349 2.12 0.10 1.70
C GLU A 349 1.88 0.65 3.12
N LYS A 350 1.08 1.71 3.24
CA LYS A 350 0.69 2.28 4.53
C LYS A 350 -0.13 1.32 5.39
N ALA A 351 -1.08 0.62 4.77
CA ALA A 351 -1.87 -0.41 5.46
C ALA A 351 -0.97 -1.56 5.96
N SER A 352 0.04 -1.94 5.18
CA SER A 352 1.03 -2.94 5.58
C SER A 352 1.85 -2.47 6.79
N GLN A 353 2.35 -1.23 6.76
CA GLN A 353 3.03 -0.64 7.91
C GLN A 353 2.14 -0.58 9.15
N ALA A 354 0.86 -0.22 8.98
CA ALA A 354 -0.11 -0.20 10.08
C ALA A 354 -0.30 -1.59 10.69
N VAL A 355 -0.50 -2.62 9.86
CA VAL A 355 -0.60 -4.02 10.32
C VAL A 355 0.65 -4.44 11.10
N LEU A 356 1.85 -4.15 10.60
CA LEU A 356 3.12 -4.51 11.27
C LEU A 356 3.31 -3.80 12.61
N SER A 357 2.79 -2.58 12.73
CA SER A 357 2.86 -1.79 13.97
C SER A 357 1.75 -2.13 14.98
N ASP A 358 0.69 -2.81 14.52
CA ASP A 358 -0.46 -3.15 15.35
C ASP A 358 -0.13 -4.31 16.30
N ARG A 359 -0.11 -3.98 17.60
CA ARG A 359 0.23 -4.93 18.66
C ARG A 359 -0.81 -6.03 18.84
N GLU A 360 -2.08 -5.78 18.53
CA GLU A 360 -3.14 -6.77 18.68
C GLU A 360 -3.07 -7.79 17.54
N ILE A 361 -2.91 -7.31 16.30
CA ILE A 361 -2.76 -8.17 15.12
C ILE A 361 -1.51 -9.06 15.25
N ASN A 362 -0.41 -8.49 15.74
CA ASN A 362 0.88 -9.16 15.86
C ASN A 362 1.19 -9.68 17.27
N TYR A 363 0.21 -9.76 18.17
CA TYR A 363 0.42 -10.21 19.55
C TYR A 363 1.15 -11.55 19.65
N PRO A 364 0.82 -12.60 18.87
CA PRO A 364 1.53 -13.88 18.96
C PRO A 364 3.02 -13.77 18.62
N ALA A 365 3.36 -13.02 17.58
CA ALA A 365 4.74 -12.84 17.13
C ALA A 365 5.53 -11.97 18.12
N LEU A 366 4.94 -10.86 18.58
CA LEU A 366 5.53 -9.97 19.58
C LEU A 366 5.73 -10.66 20.93
N SER A 367 4.79 -11.52 21.36
CA SER A 367 4.93 -12.29 22.60
C SER A 367 6.08 -13.28 22.52
N LYS A 368 6.27 -13.96 21.37
CA LYS A 368 7.39 -14.89 21.18
C LYS A 368 8.73 -14.18 21.20
N ILE A 369 8.89 -13.09 20.44
CA ILE A 369 10.16 -12.36 20.38
C ILE A 369 10.50 -11.72 21.73
N ALA A 370 9.50 -11.23 22.47
CA ALA A 370 9.68 -10.71 23.82
C ALA A 370 10.12 -11.80 24.81
N ALA A 371 9.57 -13.01 24.71
CA ALA A 371 9.97 -14.15 25.54
C ALA A 371 11.42 -14.58 25.25
N ILE A 372 11.85 -14.59 23.99
CA ILE A 372 13.25 -14.86 23.63
C ILE A 372 14.17 -13.79 24.24
N LYS A 373 13.81 -12.51 24.09
CA LYS A 373 14.57 -11.40 24.68
C LYS A 373 14.71 -11.55 26.20
N GLN A 374 13.60 -11.79 26.90
CA GLN A 374 13.59 -11.94 28.35
C GLN A 374 14.44 -13.14 28.82
N ALA A 375 14.37 -14.26 28.11
CA ALA A 375 15.16 -15.44 28.43
C ALA A 375 16.67 -15.20 28.23
N ALA A 376 17.05 -14.50 27.16
CA ALA A 376 18.44 -14.11 26.91
C ALA A 376 18.96 -13.12 27.98
N GLU A 377 18.15 -12.14 28.36
CA GLU A 377 18.48 -11.18 29.43
C GLU A 377 18.59 -11.86 30.81
N ALA A 378 17.85 -12.95 31.03
CA ALA A 378 17.98 -13.81 32.21
C ALA A 378 19.23 -14.72 32.18
N GLY A 379 20.07 -14.61 31.15
CA GLY A 379 21.31 -15.37 31.02
C GLY A 379 21.16 -16.78 30.44
N ARG A 380 19.98 -17.14 29.89
CA ARG A 380 19.87 -18.37 29.08
C ARG A 380 20.67 -18.18 27.80
N ASP A 381 21.21 -19.28 27.29
CA ASP A 381 21.93 -19.26 26.00
C ASP A 381 20.98 -18.80 24.88
N PHE A 382 21.31 -17.66 24.26
CA PHE A 382 20.49 -17.03 23.23
C PHE A 382 20.21 -17.99 22.07
N TYR A 383 21.20 -18.81 21.68
CA TYR A 383 21.07 -19.74 20.57
C TYR A 383 20.03 -20.81 20.88
N ALA A 384 20.13 -21.47 22.04
CA ALA A 384 19.18 -22.49 22.44
C ALA A 384 17.73 -21.97 22.50
N VAL A 385 17.52 -20.76 23.05
CA VAL A 385 16.17 -20.17 23.14
C VAL A 385 15.66 -19.76 21.75
N ALA A 386 16.52 -19.20 20.91
CA ALA A 386 16.16 -18.80 19.56
C ALA A 386 15.84 -20.00 18.66
N GLU A 387 16.53 -21.13 18.82
CA GLU A 387 16.21 -22.39 18.12
C GLU A 387 14.88 -23.00 18.62
N GLU A 388 14.59 -22.87 19.91
CA GLU A 388 13.33 -23.35 20.52
C GLU A 388 12.10 -22.55 20.05
N MET A 389 12.22 -21.23 19.92
CA MET A 389 11.06 -20.33 19.77
C MET A 389 11.05 -19.51 18.48
N GLY A 390 12.18 -19.40 17.79
CA GLY A 390 12.37 -18.58 16.58
C GLY A 390 11.82 -19.21 15.31
N ASP A 391 11.47 -18.38 14.33
CA ASP A 391 11.13 -18.85 12.98
C ASP A 391 12.38 -18.96 12.09
N GLY A 392 13.46 -18.28 12.47
CA GLY A 392 14.77 -18.43 11.87
C GLY A 392 15.86 -17.71 12.65
N LEU A 393 17.10 -18.15 12.41
CA LEU A 393 18.27 -17.76 13.18
C LEU A 393 19.44 -17.40 12.23
N GLY A 394 20.15 -16.34 12.56
CA GLY A 394 21.48 -16.06 12.04
C GLY A 394 22.57 -16.53 13.00
N PHE A 395 23.45 -17.38 12.50
CA PHE A 395 24.61 -17.86 13.25
C PHE A 395 25.57 -16.71 13.55
N GLY A 396 26.25 -16.77 14.69
CA GLY A 396 27.08 -15.68 15.22
C GLY A 396 28.22 -15.27 14.29
N GLU A 397 27.93 -14.34 13.38
CA GLU A 397 28.85 -13.78 12.40
C GLU A 397 29.44 -12.47 12.91
N TYR A 398 30.67 -12.19 12.47
CA TYR A 398 31.26 -10.88 12.63
C TYR A 398 30.89 -10.05 11.41
N TYR A 399 30.23 -8.92 11.66
CA TYR A 399 29.90 -7.93 10.65
C TYR A 399 30.84 -6.75 10.81
N SER A 400 31.19 -6.09 9.72
CA SER A 400 31.70 -4.71 9.83
C SER A 400 30.59 -3.81 10.42
N TYR A 401 30.96 -2.70 11.05
CA TYR A 401 29.95 -1.78 11.60
C TYR A 401 28.99 -1.26 10.53
N ASP A 402 29.49 -0.97 9.33
CA ASP A 402 28.67 -0.48 8.22
C ASP A 402 27.68 -1.56 7.73
N GLU A 403 28.10 -2.82 7.64
CA GLU A 403 27.21 -3.94 7.31
C GLU A 403 26.15 -4.14 8.41
N ALA A 404 26.55 -4.09 9.68
CA ALA A 404 25.65 -4.27 10.81
C ALA A 404 24.58 -3.16 10.86
N ILE A 405 24.97 -1.91 10.62
CA ILE A 405 24.05 -0.75 10.54
C ILE A 405 23.14 -0.86 9.32
N SER A 406 23.69 -1.26 8.17
CA SER A 406 22.89 -1.48 6.95
C SER A 406 21.83 -2.57 7.16
N MET A 407 22.17 -3.62 7.89
CA MET A 407 21.28 -4.75 8.14
C MET A 407 20.28 -4.52 9.26
N PHE A 408 20.66 -3.87 10.36
CA PHE A 408 19.86 -3.80 11.59
C PHE A 408 19.61 -2.38 12.10
N GLY A 409 20.06 -1.37 11.36
CA GLY A 409 19.96 0.03 11.75
C GLY A 409 20.84 0.39 12.95
N ASP A 410 20.51 1.52 13.58
CA ASP A 410 21.29 2.08 14.69
C ASP A 410 21.37 1.17 15.92
N SER A 411 20.40 0.26 16.08
CA SER A 411 20.39 -0.72 17.17
C SER A 411 21.63 -1.62 17.19
N ALA A 412 22.23 -1.90 16.02
CA ALA A 412 23.48 -2.65 15.95
C ALA A 412 24.72 -1.83 16.32
N ALA A 413 24.70 -0.51 16.13
CA ALA A 413 25.82 0.35 16.50
C ALA A 413 25.88 0.59 18.02
N SER A 414 24.71 0.68 18.66
CA SER A 414 24.59 1.04 20.08
C SER A 414 24.72 -0.13 21.04
N ILE A 415 24.66 -1.38 20.56
CA ILE A 415 24.62 -2.56 21.43
C ILE A 415 26.00 -2.90 22.00
N SER A 416 26.05 -3.21 23.30
CA SER A 416 27.29 -3.63 23.97
C SER A 416 27.42 -5.16 24.06
N PRO A 417 28.63 -5.72 24.18
CA PRO A 417 28.82 -7.15 24.41
C PRO A 417 27.99 -7.67 25.61
N GLY A 418 27.29 -8.78 25.40
CA GLY A 418 26.36 -9.39 26.34
C GLY A 418 24.94 -8.82 26.31
N GLN A 419 24.67 -7.75 25.56
CA GLN A 419 23.33 -7.14 25.48
C GLN A 419 22.51 -7.71 24.31
N THR A 420 21.19 -7.63 24.47
CA THR A 420 20.19 -7.94 23.44
C THR A 420 19.47 -6.63 23.07
N SER A 421 19.24 -6.40 21.78
CA SER A 421 18.58 -5.19 21.30
C SER A 421 17.10 -5.14 21.68
N ASP A 422 16.48 -3.98 21.44
CA ASP A 422 15.03 -3.90 21.25
C ASP A 422 14.59 -4.63 19.98
N VAL A 423 13.27 -4.78 19.83
CA VAL A 423 12.67 -5.43 18.65
C VAL A 423 12.82 -4.50 17.45
N ILE A 424 13.45 -5.01 16.39
CA ILE A 424 13.70 -4.30 15.13
C ILE A 424 12.76 -4.88 14.07
N ILE A 425 12.12 -4.02 13.26
CA ILE A 425 11.20 -4.45 12.21
C ILE A 425 11.89 -4.35 10.85
N ILE A 426 12.08 -5.49 10.18
CA ILE A 426 12.78 -5.55 8.89
C ILE A 426 12.04 -6.53 7.99
N ASN A 427 11.68 -6.14 6.77
CA ASN A 427 11.05 -7.00 5.76
C ASN A 427 9.89 -7.86 6.32
N ASN A 428 8.96 -7.24 7.06
CA ASN A 428 7.82 -7.89 7.71
C ASN A 428 8.19 -8.96 8.74
N LYS A 429 9.32 -8.80 9.43
CA LYS A 429 9.76 -9.69 10.51
C LYS A 429 10.21 -8.88 11.71
N TYR A 430 10.02 -9.47 12.88
CA TYR A 430 10.53 -8.95 14.15
C TYR A 430 11.87 -9.61 14.45
N TYR A 431 12.92 -8.79 14.50
CA TYR A 431 14.28 -9.21 14.84
C TYR A 431 14.62 -8.78 16.26
N ILE A 432 15.44 -9.58 16.94
CA ILE A 432 16.31 -9.11 18.02
C ILE A 432 17.73 -9.58 17.71
N ILE A 433 18.70 -8.73 18.03
CA ILE A 433 20.12 -9.03 17.88
C ILE A 433 20.77 -9.13 19.24
N HIS A 434 21.72 -10.03 19.40
CA HIS A 434 22.51 -10.23 20.60
C HIS A 434 23.99 -10.07 20.26
N CYS A 435 24.66 -9.13 20.93
CA CYS A 435 26.07 -8.86 20.70
C CYS A 435 26.93 -9.76 21.58
N PHE A 436 27.61 -10.75 20.99
CA PHE A 436 28.47 -11.66 21.77
C PHE A 436 29.91 -11.18 21.87
N ALA A 437 30.38 -10.34 20.95
CA ALA A 437 31.74 -9.81 20.95
C ALA A 437 31.82 -8.48 20.19
N ARG A 438 32.80 -7.65 20.54
CA ARG A 438 33.13 -6.42 19.81
C ARG A 438 34.62 -6.35 19.57
N ARG A 439 35.01 -5.98 18.35
CA ARG A 439 36.39 -5.78 17.90
C ARG A 439 36.54 -4.34 17.39
N GLU A 440 37.77 -3.98 17.03
CA GLU A 440 38.11 -2.62 16.58
C GLU A 440 37.32 -2.23 15.32
N ASP A 441 37.16 -3.14 14.37
CA ASP A 441 36.52 -2.90 13.06
C ASP A 441 35.20 -3.68 12.84
N SER A 442 34.87 -4.58 13.77
CA SER A 442 33.79 -5.54 13.59
C SER A 442 33.02 -5.82 14.88
N ILE A 443 31.77 -6.24 14.71
CA ILE A 443 30.86 -6.60 15.79
C ILE A 443 30.34 -8.02 15.58
N GLY A 444 30.44 -8.85 16.61
CA GLY A 444 29.92 -10.21 16.62
C GLY A 444 28.47 -10.20 17.03
N LEU A 445 27.56 -10.45 16.09
CA LEU A 445 26.12 -10.46 16.31
C LEU A 445 25.52 -11.84 16.06
N ARG A 446 24.62 -12.26 16.94
CA ARG A 446 23.64 -13.31 16.68
C ARG A 446 22.29 -12.66 16.50
N HIS A 447 21.43 -13.23 15.68
CA HIS A 447 20.08 -12.70 15.53
C HIS A 447 19.06 -13.80 15.37
N VAL A 448 17.84 -13.52 15.81
CA VAL A 448 16.68 -14.38 15.62
C VAL A 448 15.55 -13.52 15.08
N PHE A 449 14.71 -14.11 14.25
CA PHE A 449 13.49 -13.46 13.80
C PHE A 449 12.24 -14.29 14.02
N ILE A 450 11.13 -13.58 14.17
CA ILE A 450 9.77 -14.12 14.11
C ILE A 450 9.07 -13.42 12.94
N ASN A 451 8.37 -14.18 12.10
CA ASN A 451 7.59 -13.60 11.02
C ASN A 451 6.44 -12.77 11.61
N ALA A 452 6.35 -11.51 11.21
CA ALA A 452 5.18 -10.71 11.51
C ALA A 452 4.03 -11.16 10.59
N LYS A 453 2.80 -11.02 11.06
CA LYS A 453 1.62 -11.18 10.23
C LYS A 453 1.63 -10.08 9.18
N SER A 454 1.73 -10.47 7.90
CA SER A 454 1.71 -9.52 6.79
C SER A 454 0.30 -9.00 6.53
N LEU A 455 0.20 -7.89 5.78
CA LEU A 455 -1.11 -7.43 5.28
C LEU A 455 -1.81 -8.52 4.47
N ASP A 456 -1.07 -9.23 3.61
CA ASP A 456 -1.64 -10.29 2.78
C ASP A 456 -2.19 -11.45 3.61
N ASP A 457 -1.48 -11.89 4.64
CA ASP A 457 -1.96 -12.94 5.55
C ASP A 457 -3.21 -12.49 6.30
N TYR A 458 -3.19 -11.25 6.82
CA TYR A 458 -4.32 -10.66 7.52
C TYR A 458 -5.56 -10.55 6.62
N ILE A 459 -5.40 -10.04 5.40
CA ILE A 459 -6.48 -9.90 4.44
C ILE A 459 -6.95 -11.27 3.95
N GLN A 460 -6.05 -12.22 3.72
CA GLN A 460 -6.42 -13.56 3.29
C GLN A 460 -7.24 -14.28 4.35
N GLU A 461 -6.88 -14.18 5.63
CA GLU A 461 -7.70 -14.68 6.72
C GLU A 461 -9.08 -14.00 6.75
N ALA A 462 -9.11 -12.67 6.66
CA ALA A 462 -10.36 -11.90 6.63
C ALA A 462 -11.26 -12.30 5.46
N VAL A 463 -10.69 -12.57 4.28
CA VAL A 463 -11.40 -12.95 3.05
C VAL A 463 -11.82 -14.42 3.05
N SER A 464 -11.06 -15.32 3.68
CA SER A 464 -11.32 -16.76 3.68
C SER A 464 -12.68 -17.14 4.26
N GLY A 465 -13.21 -16.33 5.19
CA GLY A 465 -14.53 -16.48 5.78
C GLY A 465 -15.66 -15.75 5.04
N LEU A 466 -15.37 -15.02 3.96
CA LEU A 466 -16.37 -14.21 3.27
C LEU A 466 -17.12 -15.02 2.21
N LYS A 467 -18.45 -14.96 2.29
CA LYS A 467 -19.31 -15.38 1.18
C LYS A 467 -19.26 -14.31 0.09
N VAL A 468 -18.70 -14.67 -1.07
CA VAL A 468 -18.63 -13.81 -2.26
C VAL A 468 -19.70 -14.25 -3.25
N TRP A 469 -20.54 -13.30 -3.67
CA TRP A 469 -21.48 -13.47 -4.78
C TRP A 469 -20.86 -12.92 -6.06
N SER A 470 -20.74 -13.76 -7.08
CA SER A 470 -20.28 -13.38 -8.42
C SER A 470 -21.47 -13.28 -9.36
N PHE A 471 -21.61 -12.15 -10.03
CA PHE A 471 -22.67 -11.87 -11.01
C PHE A 471 -22.16 -11.86 -12.45
N VAL A 472 -20.85 -11.96 -12.64
CA VAL A 472 -20.18 -12.07 -13.94
C VAL A 472 -19.53 -13.45 -14.03
N GLU A 473 -19.63 -14.10 -15.18
CA GLU A 473 -19.00 -15.40 -15.45
C GLU A 473 -17.52 -15.29 -15.81
#